data_AF-A0A4Y7S6D7-F1
#
_entry.id   AF-A0A4Y7S6D7-F1
#
_cell.length_a   1.000
_cell.length_b   1.000
_cell.length_c   1.000
_cell.angle_alpha   90.00
_cell.angle_beta   90.00
_cell.angle_gamma   90.00
#
_symmetry.space_group_name_H-M   'P 1'
#
loop_
_entity.id
_entity.type
_entity.pdbx_description
1 polymer ?
#
loop_
_entity_poly.entity_id
_entity_poly.type
_entity_poly.pdbx_seq_one_letter_code
_entity_poly.pdbx_strand_id
1 'polypeptide(L)'
;MSNKKKKKLTKVQQEYQDFSKAREPQRPVLLNVVRAFFVGGFICLLGQLVQDFFIWNFDFTEKTAGNPAVAVMIILSVILTSLGVYDHIAQWAGAGTAVPVTGFANSVASAAIEHRSEGFVLGVGGNMFKLAGSVIVFGVFAAFIVALIKTTLAILGGS
;
A
#
# COMPACT_ATOMS: atom_id res chain seq x y z
N MET A 1 8.87 -11.37 -29.61
CA MET A 1 9.62 -11.31 -28.34
C MET A 1 10.00 -12.72 -27.88
N SER A 2 11.29 -12.99 -27.73
CA SER A 2 11.86 -14.34 -27.50
C SER A 2 11.39 -14.95 -26.18
N ASN A 3 10.62 -16.04 -26.27
CA ASN A 3 9.95 -16.70 -25.16
C ASN A 3 10.91 -17.66 -24.42
N LYS A 4 11.92 -17.13 -23.73
CA LYS A 4 12.85 -17.91 -22.90
C LYS A 4 12.16 -18.69 -21.77
N LYS A 5 10.91 -18.36 -21.40
CA LYS A 5 10.09 -19.09 -20.41
C LYS A 5 9.49 -20.39 -20.95
N LYS A 6 9.15 -20.48 -22.25
CA LYS A 6 8.62 -21.73 -22.86
C LYS A 6 9.66 -22.86 -22.94
N LYS A 7 10.96 -22.57 -22.85
CA LYS A 7 12.04 -23.56 -23.02
C LYS A 7 12.19 -24.55 -21.86
N LYS A 8 11.57 -24.29 -20.70
CA LYS A 8 11.64 -25.15 -19.49
C LYS A 8 10.34 -25.89 -19.14
N LEU A 9 9.28 -25.73 -19.93
CA LEU A 9 7.95 -26.30 -19.64
C LEU A 9 7.70 -27.53 -20.52
N THR A 10 7.26 -28.63 -19.90
CA THR A 10 6.81 -29.85 -20.60
C THR A 10 5.63 -29.50 -21.53
N LYS A 11 5.49 -30.18 -22.68
CA LYS A 11 4.40 -29.94 -23.66
C LYS A 11 3.01 -29.87 -23.01
N VAL A 12 2.75 -30.74 -22.03
CA VAL A 12 1.51 -30.79 -21.24
C VAL A 12 1.27 -29.51 -20.42
N GLN A 13 2.33 -28.91 -19.85
CA GLN A 13 2.21 -27.66 -19.08
C GLN A 13 1.94 -26.46 -19.99
N GLN A 14 2.40 -26.50 -21.24
CA GLN A 14 2.10 -25.47 -22.24
C GLN A 14 0.64 -25.55 -22.68
N GLU A 15 0.15 -26.75 -22.98
CA GLU A 15 -1.28 -26.98 -23.31
C GLU A 15 -2.19 -26.60 -22.14
N TYR A 16 -1.82 -26.91 -20.90
CA TYR A 16 -2.59 -26.49 -19.73
C TYR A 16 -2.61 -24.97 -19.54
N GLN A 17 -1.49 -24.28 -19.78
CA GLN A 17 -1.46 -22.81 -19.74
C GLN A 17 -2.31 -22.19 -20.84
N ASP A 18 -2.26 -22.74 -22.06
CA ASP A 18 -3.04 -22.22 -23.18
C ASP A 18 -4.55 -22.52 -22.99
N PHE A 19 -4.90 -23.68 -22.44
CA PHE A 19 -6.25 -24.03 -22.01
C PHE A 19 -6.76 -23.14 -20.87
N SER A 20 -5.92 -22.84 -19.88
CA SER A 20 -6.25 -21.97 -18.76
C SER A 20 -6.44 -20.52 -19.21
N LYS A 21 -5.56 -20.00 -20.07
CA LYS A 21 -5.67 -18.64 -20.63
C LYS A 21 -6.90 -18.46 -21.51
N ALA A 22 -7.33 -19.50 -22.23
CA ALA A 22 -8.54 -19.45 -23.05
C ALA A 22 -9.83 -19.32 -22.22
N ARG A 23 -9.79 -19.70 -20.92
CA ARG A 23 -10.93 -19.62 -19.99
C ARG A 23 -10.79 -18.51 -18.95
N GLU A 24 -9.65 -17.83 -18.88
CA GLU A 24 -9.44 -16.74 -17.93
C GLU A 24 -10.19 -15.49 -18.44
N PRO A 25 -11.16 -14.95 -17.67
CA PRO A 25 -11.87 -13.75 -18.08
C PRO A 25 -10.88 -12.59 -18.23
N GLN A 26 -11.02 -11.81 -19.30
CA GLN A 26 -10.16 -10.65 -19.52
C GLN A 26 -10.37 -9.64 -18.40
N ARG A 27 -9.28 -9.30 -17.69
CA ARG A 27 -9.30 -8.31 -16.61
C ARG A 27 -9.44 -6.93 -17.26
N PRO A 28 -10.50 -6.15 -17.01
CA PRO A 28 -10.67 -4.83 -17.62
C PRO A 28 -9.71 -3.84 -16.96
N VAL A 29 -8.46 -3.83 -17.42
CA VAL A 29 -7.36 -3.06 -16.81
C VAL A 29 -7.69 -1.57 -16.73
N LEU A 30 -8.24 -0.99 -17.81
CA LEU A 30 -8.61 0.43 -17.84
C LEU A 30 -9.67 0.79 -16.78
N LEU A 31 -10.70 -0.04 -16.64
CA LEU A 31 -11.75 0.19 -15.65
C LEU A 31 -11.21 0.11 -14.22
N ASN A 32 -10.32 -0.86 -13.96
CA ASN A 32 -9.68 -1.01 -12.66
C ASN A 32 -8.75 0.16 -12.33
N VAL A 33 -8.03 0.68 -13.32
CA VAL A 33 -7.17 1.85 -13.16
C VAL A 33 -7.99 3.10 -12.84
N VAL A 34 -9.06 3.35 -13.59
CA VAL A 34 -9.95 4.49 -13.34
C VAL A 34 -10.56 4.42 -11.94
N ARG A 35 -11.05 3.23 -11.55
CA ARG A 35 -11.60 3.01 -10.22
C ARG A 35 -10.55 3.18 -9.11
N ALA A 36 -9.34 2.65 -9.30
CA ALA A 36 -8.25 2.82 -8.35
C ALA A 36 -7.85 4.30 -8.20
N PHE A 37 -7.82 5.05 -9.30
CA PHE A 37 -7.53 6.49 -9.29
C PHE A 37 -8.55 7.27 -8.47
N PHE A 38 -9.85 7.06 -8.72
CA PHE A 38 -10.90 7.78 -7.98
C PHE A 38 -10.96 7.39 -6.51
N VAL A 39 -10.81 6.11 -6.17
CA VAL A 39 -10.84 5.71 -4.75
C VAL A 39 -9.60 6.20 -4.02
N GLY A 40 -8.41 6.07 -4.61
CA GLY A 40 -7.18 6.60 -4.01
C GLY A 40 -7.23 8.11 -3.86
N GLY A 41 -7.70 8.83 -4.89
CA GLY A 41 -7.91 10.27 -4.86
C GLY A 41 -8.90 10.69 -3.78
N PHE A 42 -10.00 9.96 -3.61
CA PHE A 42 -10.98 10.22 -2.55
C PHE A 42 -10.40 10.02 -1.15
N ILE A 43 -9.60 8.97 -0.93
CA ILE A 43 -8.92 8.75 0.36
C ILE A 43 -7.91 9.88 0.64
N CYS A 44 -7.16 10.33 -0.37
CA CYS A 44 -6.26 11.47 -0.23
C CYS A 44 -7.02 12.76 0.08
N LEU A 45 -8.16 12.98 -0.56
CA LEU A 45 -9.03 14.12 -0.27
C LEU A 45 -9.52 14.09 1.18
N LEU A 46 -9.93 12.93 1.69
CA LEU A 46 -10.28 12.78 3.11
C LEU A 46 -9.10 13.09 4.03
N GLY A 47 -7.90 12.63 3.70
CA GLY A 47 -6.69 12.95 4.46
C GLY A 47 -6.38 14.45 4.48
N GLN A 48 -6.56 15.12 3.34
CA GLN A 48 -6.41 16.57 3.23
C GLN A 48 -7.46 17.31 4.06
N LEU A 49 -8.73 16.88 4.05
CA LEU A 49 -9.77 17.48 4.89
C LEU A 49 -9.47 17.36 6.39
N VAL A 50 -8.93 16.21 6.81
CA VAL A 50 -8.48 16.02 8.20
C VAL A 50 -7.31 16.95 8.52
N GLN A 51 -6.36 17.10 7.60
CA GLN A 51 -5.23 18.03 7.76
C GLN A 51 -5.70 19.48 7.85
N ASP A 52 -6.59 19.92 6.97
CA ASP A 52 -7.16 21.27 6.95
C ASP A 52 -7.97 21.53 8.23
N PHE A 53 -8.68 20.52 8.74
CA PHE A 53 -9.34 20.60 10.04
C PHE A 53 -8.37 20.91 11.17
N PHE A 54 -7.19 20.26 11.19
CA PHE A 54 -6.14 20.55 12.17
C PHE A 54 -5.51 21.94 11.99
N ILE A 55 -5.43 22.46 10.77
CA ILE A 55 -4.88 23.81 10.52
C ILE A 55 -5.90 24.90 10.90
N TRP A 56 -7.19 24.66 10.68
CA TRP A 56 -8.23 25.66 10.92
C TRP A 56 -8.75 25.69 12.36
N ASN A 57 -8.77 24.55 13.05
CA ASN A 57 -9.34 24.45 14.41
C ASN A 57 -8.27 24.35 15.51
N PHE A 58 -7.03 24.09 15.14
CA PHE A 58 -5.89 24.05 16.05
C PHE A 58 -4.76 24.91 15.47
N ASP A 59 -3.90 25.49 16.32
CA ASP A 59 -2.75 26.31 15.89
C ASP A 59 -1.62 25.47 15.24
N PHE A 60 -1.96 24.51 14.38
CA PHE A 60 -0.99 23.78 13.58
C PHE A 60 -0.68 24.52 12.29
N THR A 61 0.59 24.47 11.90
CA THR A 61 1.06 24.91 10.60
C THR A 61 0.90 23.78 9.57
N GLU A 62 0.91 24.10 8.27
CA GLU A 62 0.92 23.07 7.20
C GLU A 62 2.02 22.01 7.41
N LYS A 63 3.17 22.40 7.96
CA LYS A 63 4.29 21.49 8.21
C LYS A 63 4.06 20.56 9.41
N THR A 64 3.24 20.97 10.37
CA THR A 64 3.01 20.21 11.61
C THR A 64 1.69 19.43 11.59
N ALA A 65 0.71 19.84 10.77
CA ALA A 65 -0.61 19.22 10.67
C ALA A 65 -0.59 17.83 9.98
N GLY A 66 0.42 17.53 9.16
CA GLY A 66 0.51 16.24 8.47
C GLY A 66 0.62 15.03 9.41
N ASN A 67 1.40 15.15 10.49
CA ASN A 67 1.58 14.08 11.47
C ASN A 67 0.26 13.67 12.16
N PRO A 68 -0.51 14.58 12.78
CA PRO A 68 -1.79 14.23 13.39
C PRO A 68 -2.82 13.77 12.35
N ALA A 69 -2.83 14.33 11.13
CA ALA A 69 -3.73 13.89 10.08
C ALA A 69 -3.48 12.42 9.67
N VAL A 70 -2.22 12.05 9.45
CA VAL A 70 -1.83 10.66 9.16
C VAL A 70 -2.19 9.73 10.32
N ALA A 71 -1.98 10.15 11.56
CA ALA A 71 -2.33 9.36 12.74
C ALA A 71 -3.85 9.08 12.81
N VAL A 72 -4.69 10.09 12.59
CA VAL A 72 -6.15 9.93 12.54
C VAL A 72 -6.56 9.00 11.40
N MET A 73 -6.00 9.17 10.20
CA MET A 73 -6.30 8.31 9.05
C MET A 73 -5.92 6.85 9.31
N ILE A 74 -4.77 6.59 9.95
CA ILE A 74 -4.36 5.24 10.37
C ILE A 74 -5.37 4.66 11.36
N ILE A 75 -5.75 5.40 12.41
CA ILE A 75 -6.69 4.94 13.43
C ILE A 75 -8.04 4.60 12.80
N LEU A 76 -8.60 5.49 11.97
CA LEU A 76 -9.85 5.25 11.25
C LEU A 76 -9.76 4.00 10.38
N SER A 77 -8.64 3.84 9.67
CA SER A 77 -8.41 2.64 8.85
C SER A 77 -8.39 1.37 9.69
N VAL A 78 -7.65 1.35 10.80
CA VAL A 78 -7.56 0.17 11.69
C VAL A 78 -8.93 -0.18 12.28
N ILE A 79 -9.71 0.82 12.72
CA ILE A 79 -11.08 0.60 13.22
C ILE A 79 -11.96 -0.01 12.12
N LEU A 80 -11.96 0.55 10.91
CA LEU A 80 -12.73 0.03 9.79
C LEU A 80 -12.27 -1.37 9.36
N THR A 81 -10.98 -1.67 9.51
CA THR A 81 -10.40 -3.00 9.26
C THR A 81 -10.90 -4.00 10.29
N SER A 82 -10.86 -3.65 11.59
CA SER A 82 -11.35 -4.51 12.67
C SER A 82 -12.86 -4.77 12.59
N LEU A 83 -13.63 -3.86 11.99
CA LEU A 83 -15.05 -4.03 11.69
C LEU A 83 -15.31 -4.84 10.40
N GLY A 84 -14.27 -5.19 9.63
CA GLY A 84 -14.37 -5.93 8.36
C GLY A 84 -14.86 -5.10 7.17
N VAL A 85 -15.16 -3.81 7.37
CA VAL A 85 -15.69 -2.92 6.32
C VAL A 85 -14.58 -2.51 5.36
N TYR A 86 -13.38 -2.20 5.87
CA TYR A 86 -12.27 -1.74 5.04
C TYR A 86 -11.84 -2.83 4.04
N ASP A 87 -11.79 -4.09 4.46
CA ASP A 87 -11.40 -5.20 3.58
C ASP A 87 -12.37 -5.38 2.40
N HIS A 88 -13.67 -5.16 2.61
CA HIS A 88 -14.65 -5.21 1.53
C HIS A 88 -14.47 -4.05 0.53
N ILE A 89 -14.24 -2.84 1.06
CA ILE A 89 -13.92 -1.67 0.24
C ILE A 89 -12.61 -1.91 -0.52
N ALA A 90 -11.61 -2.54 0.10
CA ALA A 90 -10.32 -2.80 -0.51
C ALA A 90 -10.38 -3.84 -1.63
N GLN A 91 -11.17 -4.90 -1.47
CA GLN A 91 -11.42 -5.87 -2.54
C GLN A 91 -12.12 -5.24 -3.74
N TRP A 92 -13.05 -4.33 -3.48
CA TRP A 92 -13.70 -3.55 -4.53
C TRP A 92 -12.68 -2.60 -5.16
N ALA A 93 -12.15 -1.61 -4.42
CA ALA A 93 -11.29 -0.56 -4.93
C ALA A 93 -9.92 -1.01 -5.50
N GLY A 94 -9.44 -2.18 -5.09
CA GLY A 94 -8.16 -2.74 -5.53
C GLY A 94 -6.98 -1.84 -5.16
N ALA A 95 -6.15 -1.50 -6.15
CA ALA A 95 -4.94 -0.71 -5.91
C ALA A 95 -5.21 0.68 -5.29
N GLY A 96 -6.42 1.23 -5.45
CA GLY A 96 -6.77 2.56 -4.93
C GLY A 96 -6.77 2.66 -3.40
N THR A 97 -7.10 1.58 -2.69
CA THR A 97 -7.01 1.53 -1.22
C THR A 97 -5.66 1.05 -0.72
N ALA A 98 -4.85 0.40 -1.56
CA ALA A 98 -3.56 -0.18 -1.18
C ALA A 98 -2.41 0.83 -1.21
N VAL A 99 -2.50 1.85 -2.08
CA VAL A 99 -1.45 2.88 -2.24
C VAL A 99 -1.42 3.91 -1.08
N PRO A 100 -2.55 4.42 -0.56
CA PRO A 100 -2.55 5.35 0.57
C PRO A 100 -2.08 4.71 1.88
N VAL A 101 -1.69 5.54 2.87
CA VAL A 101 -1.23 5.07 4.21
C VAL A 101 -2.27 4.21 4.94
N THR A 102 -3.56 4.41 4.66
CA THR A 102 -4.65 3.58 5.18
C THR A 102 -4.57 2.13 4.67
N GLY A 103 -4.12 1.91 3.43
CA GLY A 103 -3.92 0.56 2.88
C GLY A 103 -2.83 -0.23 3.59
N PHE A 104 -1.75 0.46 3.96
CA PHE A 104 -0.71 -0.11 4.79
C PHE A 104 -1.24 -0.44 6.19
N ALA A 105 -1.98 0.48 6.81
CA ALA A 105 -2.61 0.24 8.11
C ALA A 105 -3.58 -0.95 8.10
N ASN A 106 -4.41 -1.08 7.06
CA ASN A 106 -5.28 -2.24 6.86
C ASN A 106 -4.46 -3.53 6.77
N SER A 107 -3.45 -3.58 5.89
CA SER A 107 -2.61 -4.78 5.73
C SER A 107 -1.95 -5.24 7.04
N VAL A 108 -1.47 -4.28 7.85
CA VAL A 108 -0.87 -4.58 9.15
C VAL A 108 -1.92 -5.05 10.16
N ALA A 109 -3.08 -4.39 10.22
CA ALA A 109 -4.17 -4.76 11.13
C ALA A 109 -4.80 -6.12 10.77
N SER A 110 -5.04 -6.39 9.48
CA SER A 110 -5.54 -7.68 9.01
C SER A 110 -4.55 -8.80 9.32
N ALA A 111 -3.23 -8.58 9.14
CA ALA A 111 -2.21 -9.56 9.54
C ALA A 111 -2.21 -9.82 11.06
N ALA A 112 -2.47 -8.80 11.87
CA ALA A 112 -2.59 -8.95 13.32
C ALA A 112 -3.83 -9.76 13.72
N ILE A 113 -4.95 -9.58 13.01
CA ILE A 113 -6.22 -10.27 13.27
C ILE A 113 -6.13 -11.73 12.82
N GLU A 114 -5.65 -11.98 11.61
CA GLU A 114 -5.56 -13.31 11.00
C GLU A 114 -4.64 -14.24 11.80
N HIS A 115 -3.45 -13.77 12.15
CA HIS A 115 -2.44 -14.55 12.87
C HIS A 115 -2.55 -14.47 14.39
N ARG A 116 -3.71 -14.04 14.91
CA ARG A 116 -3.96 -14.00 16.36
C ARG A 116 -3.93 -15.39 16.98
N SER A 117 -4.41 -16.40 16.26
CA SER A 117 -4.46 -17.80 16.70
C SER A 117 -3.06 -18.41 16.90
N GLU A 118 -2.04 -17.85 16.26
CA GLU A 118 -0.62 -18.26 16.37
C GLU A 118 0.09 -17.63 17.60
N GLY A 119 -0.64 -16.85 18.42
CA GLY A 119 -0.13 -16.19 19.63
C GLY A 119 0.42 -14.78 19.37
N PHE A 120 0.60 -14.02 20.45
CA PHE A 120 0.92 -12.58 20.35
C PHE A 120 2.33 -12.27 19.83
N VAL A 121 3.32 -13.09 20.15
CA VAL A 121 4.72 -12.82 19.79
C VAL A 121 5.06 -13.39 18.42
N LEU A 122 4.88 -14.71 18.26
CA LEU A 122 5.25 -15.41 17.02
C LEU A 122 4.22 -15.20 15.90
N GLY A 123 2.93 -15.16 16.24
CA GLY A 123 1.84 -14.90 15.30
C GLY A 123 1.68 -13.42 14.97
N VAL A 124 1.10 -12.65 15.90
CA VAL A 124 0.76 -11.24 15.69
C VAL A 124 2.01 -10.39 15.44
N GLY A 125 2.96 -10.38 16.39
CA GLY A 125 4.17 -9.58 16.29
C GLY A 125 5.03 -9.94 15.08
N GLY A 126 5.28 -11.24 14.87
CA GLY A 126 6.09 -11.74 13.76
C GLY A 126 5.53 -11.36 12.38
N ASN A 127 4.23 -11.55 12.16
CA ASN A 127 3.63 -11.28 10.85
C ASN A 127 3.44 -9.77 10.58
N MET A 128 3.04 -8.98 11.58
CA MET A 128 3.02 -7.51 11.47
C MET A 128 4.41 -6.95 11.15
N PHE A 129 5.45 -7.43 11.85
CA PHE A 129 6.81 -6.97 11.66
C PHE A 129 7.41 -7.41 10.32
N LYS A 130 7.06 -8.60 9.81
CA LYS A 130 7.50 -9.05 8.49
C LYS A 130 7.01 -8.09 7.40
N LEU A 131 5.76 -7.63 7.50
CA LEU A 131 5.18 -6.68 6.56
C LEU A 131 5.78 -5.28 6.74
N ALA A 132 5.74 -4.73 7.97
CA ALA A 132 6.25 -3.39 8.27
C ALA A 132 7.77 -3.25 8.09
N GLY A 133 8.53 -4.26 8.51
CA GLY A 133 9.98 -4.29 8.43
C GLY A 133 10.49 -4.19 6.99
N SER A 134 9.84 -4.89 6.05
CA SER A 134 10.20 -4.78 4.64
C SER A 134 10.04 -3.34 4.12
N VAL A 135 8.92 -2.69 4.44
CA VAL A 135 8.62 -1.31 4.03
C VAL A 135 9.60 -0.33 4.64
N ILE A 136 9.93 -0.47 5.93
CA ILE A 136 10.90 0.38 6.63
C ILE A 136 12.28 0.24 5.99
N VAL A 137 12.76 -0.98 5.73
CA VAL A 137 14.07 -1.21 5.13
C VAL A 137 14.18 -0.56 3.76
N PHE A 138 13.22 -0.81 2.87
CA PHE A 138 13.23 -0.20 1.53
C PHE A 138 13.03 1.31 1.57
N GLY A 139 12.17 1.81 2.46
CA GLY A 139 11.91 3.24 2.61
C GLY A 139 13.13 4.01 3.10
N VAL A 140 13.79 3.53 4.16
CA VAL A 140 15.00 4.15 4.71
C VAL A 140 16.16 4.05 3.72
N PHE A 141 16.34 2.91 3.05
CA PHE A 141 17.39 2.75 2.04
C PHE A 141 17.18 3.67 0.83
N ALA A 142 15.95 3.79 0.33
CA ALA A 142 15.64 4.73 -0.75
C ALA A 142 15.87 6.19 -0.32
N ALA A 143 15.43 6.56 0.89
CA ALA A 143 15.66 7.89 1.45
C ALA A 143 17.16 8.19 1.58
N PHE A 144 17.97 7.21 2.00
CA PHE A 144 19.42 7.33 2.06
C PHE A 144 20.05 7.58 0.68
N ILE A 145 19.65 6.84 -0.37
CA ILE A 145 20.12 7.07 -1.74
C ILE A 145 19.75 8.47 -2.22
N VAL A 146 18.49 8.88 -2.04
CA VAL A 146 18.03 10.22 -2.45
C VAL A 146 18.78 11.32 -1.69
N ALA A 147 19.01 11.13 -0.39
CA ALA A 147 19.78 12.06 0.43
C ALA A 147 21.25 12.15 -0.03
N LEU A 148 21.88 11.02 -0.37
CA LEU A 148 23.23 10.99 -0.94
C LEU A 148 23.29 11.76 -2.26
N ILE A 149 22.39 11.47 -3.20
CA ILE A 149 22.33 12.15 -4.50
C ILE A 149 22.16 13.66 -4.29
N LYS A 150 21.19 14.08 -3.47
CA LYS A 150 20.94 15.49 -3.16
C LYS A 150 22.17 16.17 -2.57
N THR A 151 22.83 15.51 -1.61
CA THR A 151 24.00 16.07 -0.92
C THR A 151 25.19 16.18 -1.87
N THR A 152 25.45 15.16 -2.69
CA THR A 152 26.53 15.19 -3.68
C THR A 152 26.31 16.27 -4.75
N LEU A 153 25.08 16.43 -5.24
CA LEU A 153 24.73 17.50 -6.19
C LEU A 153 24.91 18.90 -5.57
N ALA A 154 24.49 19.08 -4.32
CA ALA A 154 24.69 20.33 -3.60
C ALA A 154 26.18 20.70 -3.43
N ILE A 155 27.03 19.70 -3.14
CA ILE A 155 28.49 19.90 -3.01
C ILE A 155 29.14 20.22 -4.37
N LEU A 156 28.62 19.68 -5.47
CA LEU A 156 29.11 19.91 -6.84
C LEU A 156 28.64 21.24 -7.47
N GLY A 157 27.94 22.10 -6.72
CA GLY A 157 27.50 23.42 -7.19
C GLY A 157 26.12 23.45 -7.85
N GLY A 158 25.33 22.37 -7.73
CA GLY A 158 23.90 22.41 -8.03
C GLY A 158 23.16 23.05 -6.85
N SER A 159 22.66 24.28 -7.04
CA SER A 159 21.81 24.99 -6.07
C SER A 159 20.61 24.17 -5.60
#